data_AF-A0A8J7HBZ6-F1
#
_entry.id   AF-A0A8J7HBZ6-F1
#
_cell.length_a   1.000
_cell.length_b   1.000
_cell.length_c   1.000
_cell.angle_alpha   90.00
_cell.angle_beta   90.00
_cell.angle_gamma   90.00
#
_symmetry.space_group_name_H-M   'P 1'
#
loop_
_entity.id
_entity.type
_entity.pdbx_description
1 polymer ?
#
loop_
_entity_poly.entity_id
_entity_poly.type
_entity_poly.pdbx_seq_one_letter_code
_entity_poly.pdbx_strand_id
1 'polypeptide(L)'
;MAKKVLSIVIGTECTKVCEVSYKKNYKNKGIKVYRSISFPTPPDTIEDGFIKDKTAFGEVLKSELREGKLKSDKVIFSVASSKIANREVIIPPVKEKRIMDIITTGASEYFPIELNEYILSYLILEKNTSNRKFKSLKKKQSKEEKKLAKKLEKEKRKALKKKSKTEIIAENMEMMEAQENEKTSNPNDIVNNDKDKGTGNAQKQMRLSVFAAPSTLVKNYYSFAKMMHLDIVAIDYIGNSSYQTIKRQVNRGTNVFVQMNEQDTLISILRDDVLLLQRTVGYGVSALTETVMEQNYFKINNAKEAFELLKERNLLSLEAEVKEPIRFDSSWTEGESAAASEYVNSIGLSKRRNRESDLEVIRNIRDSLHFLANSIARMLDYYKSNHKQIDIEEIYITGQGVNILGIDDFFTAEIGIPHKKMEKLYTVSSKKKAKTYRSNPSAFISCIGAVIKPVDFIPREFILKKQKRSAVIGTILFSLVCLAGASGIIYVSYIDYRDAKEVLQDIQAQYDVLPPLSGVHEELNAANAELGELTKLKDMTQSNNDYIKEIIDELERKLPSGTVIHTMVFQNTAVTMNVTANDDSAGPNALVYKTLKQLKTIKYFKENIDVSGISVSVENGISKVNFTITCKYVD
;
A
#
# COMPACT_ATOMS: atom_id res chain seq x y z
N MET A 1 -8.65 14.84 7.81
CA MET A 1 -7.70 15.83 8.41
C MET A 1 -6.27 15.34 8.19
N ALA A 2 -5.25 16.21 8.12
CA ALA A 2 -3.86 15.73 8.10
C ALA A 2 -3.56 15.03 9.42
N LYS A 3 -2.90 13.85 9.37
CA LYS A 3 -2.56 13.09 10.56
C LYS A 3 -1.54 13.89 11.37
N LYS A 4 -1.83 14.09 12.65
CA LYS A 4 -0.91 14.73 13.58
C LYS A 4 0.15 13.74 14.00
N VAL A 5 1.34 14.24 14.29
CA VAL A 5 2.50 13.46 14.71
C VAL A 5 3.21 14.23 15.81
N LEU A 6 3.73 13.54 16.81
CA LEU A 6 4.68 14.09 17.77
C LEU A 6 6.06 14.14 17.13
N SER A 7 6.65 15.32 17.05
CA SER A 7 8.06 15.47 16.70
C SER A 7 8.83 15.73 17.98
N ILE A 8 9.76 14.85 18.31
CA ILE A 8 10.52 14.85 19.57
C ILE A 8 12.00 15.01 19.24
N VAL A 9 12.61 16.07 19.78
CA VAL A 9 14.06 16.24 19.84
C VAL A 9 14.47 16.00 21.29
N ILE A 10 15.24 14.94 21.51
CA ILE A 10 15.77 14.60 22.84
C ILE A 10 17.15 15.26 22.94
N GLY A 11 17.26 16.29 23.78
CA GLY A 11 18.52 16.93 24.14
C GLY A 11 19.02 16.41 25.50
N THR A 12 20.29 16.67 25.81
CA THR A 12 20.93 16.18 27.04
C THR A 12 20.39 16.87 28.29
N GLU A 13 20.12 18.18 28.26
CA GLU A 13 19.56 18.95 29.37
C GLU A 13 18.11 19.36 29.10
N CYS A 14 17.69 19.50 27.84
CA CYS A 14 16.30 19.84 27.50
C CYS A 14 15.72 19.04 26.33
N THR A 15 14.57 18.43 26.57
CA THR A 15 13.77 17.75 25.56
C THR A 15 12.66 18.66 25.05
N LYS A 16 12.50 18.68 23.72
CA LYS A 16 11.54 19.54 23.01
C LYS A 16 10.56 18.67 22.23
N VAL A 17 9.26 18.95 22.39
CA VAL A 17 8.21 18.19 21.69
C VAL A 17 7.20 19.13 21.03
N CYS A 18 6.85 18.82 19.78
CA CYS A 18 5.74 19.47 19.07
C CYS A 18 4.72 18.44 18.56
N GLU A 19 3.43 18.72 18.74
CA GLU A 19 2.36 18.07 17.96
C GLU A 19 2.16 18.85 16.66
N VAL A 20 2.58 18.28 15.53
CA VAL A 20 2.64 18.96 14.23
C VAL A 20 1.83 18.19 13.17
N SER A 21 1.30 18.90 12.19
CA SER A 21 0.87 18.32 10.93
C SER A 21 1.56 19.01 9.76
N TYR A 22 1.97 18.23 8.76
CA TYR A 22 2.48 18.73 7.50
C TYR A 22 1.57 18.33 6.33
N LYS A 23 1.25 19.30 5.46
CA LYS A 23 0.51 19.10 4.21
C LYS A 23 1.34 19.62 3.03
N LYS A 24 1.70 18.70 2.12
CA LYS A 24 2.56 18.96 0.96
C LYS A 24 2.00 19.99 -0.04
N ASN A 25 0.68 20.17 -0.10
CA ASN A 25 0.00 20.97 -1.15
C ASN A 25 -0.30 22.43 -0.80
N TYR A 26 0.07 22.92 0.39
CA TYR A 26 -0.14 24.33 0.75
C TYR A 26 1.11 25.14 0.44
N LYS A 27 1.05 25.98 -0.61
CA LYS A 27 2.05 27.02 -0.85
C LYS A 27 2.14 27.90 0.41
N ASN A 28 3.35 28.00 0.95
CA ASN A 28 3.80 28.89 2.03
C ASN A 28 3.32 28.65 3.48
N LYS A 29 2.32 27.81 3.78
CA LYS A 29 1.92 27.45 5.18
C LYS A 29 1.48 26.00 5.35
N GLY A 30 2.24 25.06 4.78
CA GLY A 30 1.95 23.63 4.88
C GLY A 30 2.18 23.02 6.26
N ILE A 31 2.83 23.73 7.18
CA ILE A 31 3.17 23.23 8.52
C ILE A 31 2.28 23.91 9.56
N LYS A 32 1.73 23.11 10.46
CA LYS A 32 0.90 23.59 11.56
C LYS A 32 1.28 22.94 12.89
N VAL A 33 1.71 23.76 13.84
CA VAL A 33 1.98 23.37 15.23
C VAL A 33 0.70 23.53 16.05
N TYR A 34 0.25 22.45 16.68
CA TYR A 34 -0.99 22.43 17.48
C TYR A 34 -0.72 22.66 18.96
N ARG A 35 0.31 21.99 19.48
CA ARG A 35 0.77 22.02 20.86
C ARG A 35 2.28 21.85 20.86
N SER A 36 2.93 22.37 21.87
CA SER A 36 4.35 22.19 22.08
C SER A 36 4.68 22.31 23.55
N ILE A 37 5.72 21.61 23.96
CA ILE A 37 6.28 21.59 25.32
C ILE A 37 7.81 21.55 25.21
N SER A 38 8.47 21.99 26.27
CA SER A 38 9.91 21.92 26.47
C SER A 38 10.12 21.72 27.96
N PHE A 39 10.90 20.71 28.33
CA PHE A 39 11.13 20.36 29.73
C PHE A 39 12.58 19.93 29.94
N PRO A 40 13.13 20.08 31.16
CA PRO A 40 14.46 19.58 31.48
C PRO A 40 14.54 18.07 31.30
N THR A 41 15.50 17.60 30.50
CA THR A 41 15.83 16.18 30.41
C THR A 41 16.41 15.73 31.75
N PRO A 42 15.95 14.61 32.33
CA PRO A 42 16.50 14.14 33.59
C PRO A 42 18.01 13.86 33.46
N PRO A 43 18.84 14.27 34.44
CA PRO A 43 20.28 14.05 34.41
C PRO A 43 20.64 12.58 34.18
N ASP A 44 21.77 12.33 33.52
CA ASP A 44 22.33 10.99 33.24
C ASP A 44 21.44 10.03 32.42
N THR A 45 20.29 10.49 31.91
CA THR A 45 19.41 9.64 31.10
C THR A 45 19.79 9.59 29.63
N ILE A 46 20.47 10.62 29.10
CA ILE A 46 20.83 10.77 27.69
C ILE A 46 22.32 11.04 27.55
N GLU A 47 22.99 10.37 26.60
CA GLU A 47 24.40 10.62 26.28
C GLU A 47 24.62 10.54 24.76
N ASP A 48 25.03 11.64 24.13
CA ASP A 48 25.25 11.75 22.67
C ASP A 48 24.09 11.15 21.84
N GLY A 49 22.86 11.49 22.24
CA GLY A 49 21.61 11.03 21.62
C GLY A 49 21.18 9.61 21.99
N PHE A 50 21.98 8.85 22.76
CA PHE A 50 21.61 7.53 23.24
C PHE A 50 20.79 7.64 24.53
N ILE A 51 19.64 6.96 24.60
CA ILE A 51 18.80 6.91 25.81
C ILE A 51 19.34 5.79 26.72
N LYS A 52 20.11 6.17 27.73
CA LYS A 52 20.73 5.27 28.72
C LYS A 52 19.67 4.67 29.63
N ASP A 53 18.95 5.52 30.35
CA ASP A 53 17.84 5.14 31.21
C ASP A 53 16.51 5.46 30.54
N LYS A 54 15.95 4.45 29.87
CA LYS A 54 14.67 4.54 29.19
C LYS A 54 13.50 4.69 30.16
N THR A 55 13.60 4.11 31.34
CA THR A 55 12.53 4.10 32.33
C THR A 55 12.38 5.49 32.92
N ALA A 56 13.46 6.05 33.47
CA ALA A 56 13.46 7.38 34.07
C ALA A 56 13.04 8.47 33.05
N PHE A 57 13.63 8.44 31.85
CA PHE A 57 13.25 9.38 30.79
C PHE A 57 11.79 9.18 30.33
N GLY A 58 11.35 7.92 30.22
CA GLY A 58 10.01 7.56 29.79
C GLY A 58 8.92 8.04 30.76
N GLU A 59 9.15 7.95 32.07
CA GLU A 59 8.23 8.44 33.09
C GLU A 59 8.01 9.95 32.99
N VAL A 60 9.10 10.71 32.87
CA VAL A 60 9.06 12.17 32.71
C VAL A 60 8.39 12.55 31.40
N LEU A 61 8.79 11.93 30.27
CA LEU A 61 8.16 12.18 28.98
C LEU A 61 6.65 11.89 29.02
N LYS A 62 6.23 10.81 29.66
CA LYS A 62 4.80 10.45 29.78
C LYS A 62 4.02 11.49 30.58
N SER A 63 4.58 11.97 31.69
CA SER A 63 3.98 13.02 32.51
C SER A 63 3.80 14.32 31.71
N GLU A 64 4.86 14.74 31.04
CA GLU A 64 4.92 15.97 30.24
C GLU A 64 3.96 15.94 29.03
N LEU A 65 3.88 14.79 28.33
CA LEU A 65 2.92 14.61 27.24
C LEU A 65 1.46 14.70 27.73
N ARG A 66 1.17 14.13 28.91
CA ARG A 66 -0.15 14.18 29.54
C ARG A 66 -0.52 15.60 29.96
N GLU A 67 0.37 16.31 30.63
CA GLU A 67 0.17 17.70 31.07
C GLU A 67 0.01 18.65 29.88
N GLY A 68 0.88 18.54 28.87
CA GLY A 68 0.79 19.29 27.62
C GLY A 68 -0.42 18.93 26.76
N LYS A 69 -1.15 17.84 27.11
CA LYS A 69 -2.29 17.26 26.39
C LYS A 69 -1.95 16.92 24.94
N LEU A 70 -0.74 16.40 24.69
CA LEU A 70 -0.29 15.86 23.41
C LEU A 70 -0.79 14.41 23.31
N LYS A 71 -1.64 14.11 22.33
CA LYS A 71 -2.41 12.84 22.29
C LYS A 71 -2.02 11.89 21.17
N SER A 72 -1.12 12.30 20.27
CA SER A 72 -0.70 11.46 19.16
C SER A 72 0.22 10.34 19.66
N ASP A 73 -0.06 9.12 19.25
CA ASP A 73 0.79 7.93 19.41
C ASP A 73 1.92 7.90 18.36
N LYS A 74 1.67 8.48 17.19
CA LYS A 74 2.64 8.62 16.12
C LYS A 74 3.75 9.58 16.49
N VAL A 75 4.99 9.13 16.35
CA VAL A 75 6.19 9.89 16.71
C VAL A 75 7.23 9.93 15.60
N ILE A 76 7.90 11.07 15.45
CA ILE A 76 9.16 11.22 14.72
C ILE A 76 10.20 11.66 15.73
N PHE A 77 11.31 10.94 15.80
CA PHE A 77 12.45 11.35 16.62
C PHE A 77 13.49 12.04 15.73
N SER A 78 13.98 13.19 16.16
CA SER A 78 15.17 13.83 15.60
C SER A 78 16.32 13.62 16.56
N VAL A 79 17.24 12.73 16.17
CA VAL A 79 18.39 12.34 17.00
C VAL A 79 19.48 13.39 16.91
N ALA A 80 19.94 13.87 18.07
CA ALA A 80 21.11 14.72 18.21
C ALA A 80 22.29 13.84 18.61
N SER A 81 23.10 13.42 17.63
CA SER A 81 24.29 12.60 17.88
C SER A 81 25.40 12.94 16.90
N SER A 82 26.60 13.08 17.43
CA SER A 82 27.83 13.29 16.67
C SER A 82 28.24 12.06 15.85
N LYS A 83 27.70 10.88 16.18
CA LYS A 83 28.00 9.60 15.51
C LYS A 83 27.24 9.39 14.20
N ILE A 84 26.31 10.27 13.84
CA ILE A 84 25.59 10.21 12.57
C ILE A 84 26.37 10.99 11.51
N ALA A 85 26.82 10.28 10.48
CA ALA A 85 27.59 10.88 9.38
C ALA A 85 26.73 11.08 8.13
N ASN A 86 27.06 12.10 7.34
CA ASN A 86 26.42 12.37 6.06
C ASN A 86 27.46 12.68 4.96
N ARG A 87 27.16 12.26 3.72
CA ARG A 87 27.96 12.54 2.52
C ARG A 87 27.06 12.85 1.34
N GLU A 88 27.52 13.73 0.47
CA GLU A 88 26.91 13.89 -0.86
C GLU A 88 27.54 12.91 -1.84
N VAL A 89 26.70 12.17 -2.56
CA VAL A 89 27.11 11.11 -3.49
C VAL A 89 26.40 11.30 -4.82
N ILE A 90 27.17 11.19 -5.90
CA ILE A 90 26.68 11.24 -7.27
C ILE A 90 26.66 9.82 -7.83
N ILE A 91 25.50 9.35 -8.28
CA ILE A 91 25.35 8.01 -8.88
C ILE A 91 24.77 8.10 -10.30
N PRO A 92 24.98 7.10 -11.17
CA PRO A 92 24.27 7.00 -12.44
C PRO A 92 22.74 6.90 -12.25
N PRO A 93 21.95 7.16 -13.30
CA PRO A 93 20.50 7.19 -13.20
C PRO A 93 19.96 5.76 -13.06
N VAL A 94 19.36 5.46 -11.91
CA VAL A 94 18.82 4.12 -11.63
C VAL A 94 17.40 4.17 -11.09
N LYS A 95 16.71 3.03 -11.16
CA LYS A 95 15.39 2.89 -10.52
C LYS A 95 15.56 3.04 -9.01
N GLU A 96 14.62 3.73 -8.34
CA GLU A 96 14.71 4.02 -6.89
C GLU A 96 14.97 2.79 -6.03
N LYS A 97 14.36 1.64 -6.39
CA LYS A 97 14.54 0.37 -5.67
C LYS A 97 16.00 -0.13 -5.64
N ARG A 98 16.84 0.28 -6.61
CA ARG A 98 18.25 -0.12 -6.70
C ARG A 98 19.22 0.89 -6.08
N ILE A 99 18.73 2.06 -5.65
CA ILE A 99 19.60 3.11 -5.10
C ILE A 99 20.27 2.62 -3.82
N MET A 100 19.49 1.99 -2.92
CA MET A 100 20.05 1.43 -1.68
C MET A 100 21.14 0.40 -1.93
N ASP A 101 20.99 -0.46 -2.93
CA ASP A 101 21.98 -1.49 -3.26
C ASP A 101 23.30 -0.85 -3.69
N ILE A 102 23.24 0.18 -4.53
CA ILE A 102 24.42 0.92 -5.01
C ILE A 102 25.11 1.65 -3.85
N ILE A 103 24.32 2.33 -3.01
CA ILE A 103 24.86 3.02 -1.83
C ILE A 103 25.52 2.04 -0.89
N THR A 104 24.88 0.90 -0.62
CA THR A 104 25.40 -0.13 0.30
C THR A 104 26.69 -0.74 -0.25
N THR A 105 26.77 -0.96 -1.57
CA THR A 105 27.97 -1.50 -2.22
C THR A 105 29.15 -0.53 -2.16
N GLY A 106 28.90 0.77 -2.39
CA GLY A 106 29.93 1.82 -2.34
C GLY A 106 30.16 2.41 -0.95
N ALA A 107 29.54 1.87 0.10
CA ALA A 107 29.47 2.55 1.39
C ALA A 107 30.84 2.76 2.05
N SER A 108 31.79 1.84 1.84
CA SER A 108 33.17 1.96 2.34
C SER A 108 33.95 3.11 1.70
N GLU A 109 33.55 3.58 0.51
CA GLU A 109 34.15 4.75 -0.13
C GLU A 109 33.67 6.06 0.51
N TYR A 110 32.44 6.06 1.05
CA TYR A 110 31.82 7.25 1.64
C TYR A 110 32.13 7.41 3.12
N PHE A 111 32.23 6.28 3.84
CA PHE A 111 32.40 6.25 5.28
C PHE A 111 33.49 5.24 5.69
N PRO A 112 34.48 5.65 6.49
CA PRO A 112 35.50 4.76 7.03
C PRO A 112 34.94 3.99 8.24
N ILE A 113 33.87 3.22 8.03
CA ILE A 113 33.13 2.52 9.10
C ILE A 113 32.83 1.07 8.71
N GLU A 114 32.67 0.23 9.72
CA GLU A 114 32.18 -1.13 9.52
C GLU A 114 30.68 -1.12 9.19
N LEU A 115 30.33 -1.47 7.96
CA LEU A 115 28.95 -1.39 7.45
C LEU A 115 27.94 -2.24 8.22
N ASN A 116 28.40 -3.25 8.96
CA ASN A 116 27.55 -4.13 9.75
C ASN A 116 27.00 -3.44 11.00
N GLU A 117 27.70 -2.45 11.52
CA GLU A 117 27.32 -1.74 12.74
C GLU A 117 26.43 -0.53 12.47
N TYR A 118 26.27 -0.13 11.21
CA TYR A 118 25.58 1.09 10.81
C TYR A 118 24.36 0.82 9.93
N ILE A 119 23.39 1.72 10.01
CA ILE A 119 22.22 1.76 9.15
C ILE A 119 22.41 2.90 8.15
N LEU A 120 22.40 2.53 6.87
CA LEU A 120 22.46 3.48 5.76
C LEU A 120 21.06 3.93 5.36
N SER A 121 20.93 5.23 5.05
CA SER A 121 19.74 5.79 4.40
C SER A 121 20.14 6.90 3.43
N TYR A 122 19.20 7.38 2.63
CA TYR A 122 19.47 8.39 1.62
C TYR A 122 18.30 9.33 1.35
N LEU A 123 18.63 10.54 0.90
CA LEU A 123 17.69 11.51 0.37
C LEU A 123 18.11 11.91 -1.04
N ILE A 124 17.19 11.78 -1.99
CA ILE A 124 17.40 12.30 -3.35
C ILE A 124 17.33 13.82 -3.30
N LEU A 125 18.44 14.49 -3.66
CA LEU A 125 18.56 15.95 -3.75
C LEU A 125 18.09 16.42 -5.13
N GLU A 126 18.62 15.82 -6.19
CA GLU A 126 18.32 16.17 -7.56
C GLU A 126 18.14 14.92 -8.43
N LYS A 127 17.02 14.87 -9.16
CA LYS A 127 16.80 13.89 -10.24
C LYS A 127 17.01 14.65 -11.55
N ASN A 128 18.15 14.48 -12.21
CA ASN A 128 18.35 15.03 -13.55
C ASN A 128 17.56 14.22 -14.59
N THR A 129 16.23 14.27 -14.46
CA THR A 129 15.24 13.72 -15.38
C THR A 129 14.24 14.82 -15.73
N SER A 130 14.65 15.87 -16.44
CA SER A 130 13.73 16.54 -17.40
C SER A 130 14.33 17.73 -18.16
N ASN A 131 14.81 17.43 -19.38
CA ASN A 131 14.72 18.35 -20.51
C ASN A 131 13.25 18.52 -21.03
N ARG A 132 12.26 17.95 -20.31
CA ARG A 132 10.81 18.04 -20.61
C ARG A 132 10.12 19.26 -19.96
N LYS A 133 10.52 19.69 -18.76
CA LYS A 133 9.91 20.87 -18.10
C LYS A 133 10.33 22.17 -18.77
N PHE A 134 11.62 22.33 -19.10
CA PHE A 134 12.13 23.52 -19.79
C PHE A 134 11.52 23.73 -21.17
N LYS A 135 11.32 22.66 -21.97
CA LYS A 135 10.60 22.76 -23.26
C LYS A 135 9.14 23.18 -23.10
N SER A 136 8.45 22.73 -22.04
CA SER A 136 7.05 23.11 -21.78
C SER A 136 6.90 24.55 -21.27
N LEU A 137 7.86 25.04 -20.48
CA LEU A 137 7.91 26.42 -19.97
C LEU A 137 8.28 27.41 -21.08
N LYS A 138 9.29 27.11 -21.91
CA LYS A 138 9.61 27.93 -23.10
C LYS A 138 8.45 27.99 -24.11
N LYS A 139 7.70 26.88 -24.31
CA LYS A 139 6.49 26.88 -25.16
C LYS A 139 5.33 27.69 -24.56
N LYS A 140 5.22 27.78 -23.23
CA LYS A 140 4.20 28.61 -22.56
C LYS A 140 4.56 30.08 -22.57
N GLN A 141 5.80 30.44 -22.23
CA GLN A 141 6.29 31.82 -22.31
C GLN A 141 6.22 32.36 -23.74
N SER A 142 6.68 31.59 -24.74
CA SER A 142 6.55 31.97 -26.16
C SER A 142 5.10 32.15 -26.63
N LYS A 143 4.14 31.40 -26.06
CA LYS A 143 2.71 31.56 -26.38
C LYS A 143 2.09 32.78 -25.68
N GLU A 144 2.51 33.08 -24.46
CA GLU A 144 2.04 34.27 -23.72
C GLU A 144 2.61 35.56 -24.30
N GLU A 145 3.90 35.60 -24.63
CA GLU A 145 4.55 36.73 -25.30
C GLU A 145 3.91 37.01 -26.67
N LYS A 146 3.64 35.96 -27.47
CA LYS A 146 2.93 36.12 -28.76
C LYS A 146 1.48 36.59 -28.59
N LYS A 147 0.80 36.23 -27.50
CA LYS A 147 -0.55 36.72 -27.20
C LYS A 147 -0.53 38.18 -26.74
N LEU A 148 0.44 38.56 -25.91
CA LEU A 148 0.60 39.91 -25.41
C LEU A 148 0.98 40.87 -26.55
N ALA A 149 1.92 40.47 -27.41
CA ALA A 149 2.31 41.25 -28.59
C ALA A 149 1.12 41.49 -29.55
N LYS A 150 0.33 40.44 -29.85
CA LYS A 150 -0.89 40.59 -30.67
C LYS A 150 -1.95 41.49 -30.03
N LYS A 151 -2.04 41.52 -28.70
CA LYS A 151 -2.98 42.39 -27.98
C LYS A 151 -2.53 43.85 -28.03
N LEU A 152 -1.24 44.10 -27.79
CA LEU A 152 -0.62 45.43 -27.88
C LEU A 152 -0.74 46.02 -29.30
N GLU A 153 -0.49 45.20 -30.33
CA GLU A 153 -0.58 45.64 -31.73
C GLU A 153 -2.03 45.99 -32.13
N LYS A 154 -3.01 45.26 -31.61
CA LYS A 154 -4.44 45.52 -31.84
C LYS A 154 -4.91 46.79 -31.11
N GLU A 155 -4.35 47.10 -29.94
CA GLU A 155 -4.61 48.35 -29.22
C GLU A 155 -3.94 49.55 -29.90
N LYS A 156 -2.68 49.41 -30.35
CA LYS A 156 -2.00 50.45 -31.17
C LYS A 156 -2.78 50.77 -32.44
N ARG A 157 -3.28 49.76 -33.18
CA ARG A 157 -4.11 49.98 -34.39
C ARG A 157 -5.45 50.66 -34.09
N LYS A 158 -6.03 50.48 -32.90
CA LYS A 158 -7.27 51.16 -32.48
C LYS A 158 -7.00 52.61 -32.07
N ALA A 159 -5.88 52.88 -31.39
CA ALA A 159 -5.44 54.22 -31.04
C ALA A 159 -5.12 55.05 -32.29
N LEU A 160 -4.46 54.46 -33.28
CA LEU A 160 -4.12 55.13 -34.55
C LEU A 160 -5.35 55.48 -35.41
N LYS A 161 -6.47 54.75 -35.25
CA LYS A 161 -7.74 55.05 -35.93
C LYS A 161 -8.59 56.12 -35.24
N LYS A 162 -8.22 56.55 -34.02
CA LYS A 162 -8.93 57.56 -33.23
C LYS A 162 -8.21 58.91 -33.16
N LYS A 163 -6.93 58.99 -33.53
CA LYS A 163 -6.18 60.25 -33.58
C LYS A 163 -6.47 61.02 -34.87
N SER A 164 -6.56 62.34 -34.77
CA SER A 164 -6.76 63.22 -35.93
C SER A 164 -5.49 63.25 -36.80
N LYS A 165 -5.62 63.53 -38.12
CA LYS A 165 -4.48 63.61 -39.06
C LYS A 165 -3.38 64.57 -38.59
N THR A 166 -3.74 65.60 -37.81
CA THR A 166 -2.84 66.63 -37.30
C THR A 166 -1.97 66.16 -36.13
N GLU A 167 -2.48 65.26 -35.27
CA GLU A 167 -1.71 64.70 -34.14
C GLU A 167 -0.71 63.61 -34.56
N ILE A 168 -0.97 62.91 -35.67
CA ILE A 168 -0.08 61.86 -36.19
C ILE A 168 1.21 62.47 -36.79
N ILE A 169 1.14 63.69 -37.32
CA ILE A 169 2.30 64.39 -37.90
C ILE A 169 3.24 64.90 -36.79
N ALA A 170 2.70 65.42 -35.68
CA ALA A 170 3.50 65.91 -34.56
C ALA A 170 4.30 64.80 -33.86
N GLU A 171 3.70 63.64 -33.63
CA GLU A 171 4.34 62.51 -32.94
C GLU A 171 5.40 61.81 -33.84
N ASN A 172 5.21 61.84 -35.16
CA ASN A 172 6.22 61.37 -36.12
C ASN A 172 7.41 62.33 -36.26
N MET A 173 7.21 63.63 -36.02
CA MET A 173 8.28 64.64 -36.00
C MET A 173 9.16 64.48 -34.75
N GLU A 174 8.56 64.23 -33.57
CA GLU A 174 9.29 63.95 -32.32
C GLU A 174 10.07 62.61 -32.37
N MET A 175 9.54 61.57 -33.02
CA MET A 175 10.28 60.30 -33.17
C MET A 175 11.42 60.38 -34.20
N MET A 176 11.37 61.28 -35.18
CA MET A 176 12.50 61.52 -36.09
C MET A 176 13.63 62.29 -35.40
N GLU A 177 13.33 63.22 -34.49
CA GLU A 177 14.35 63.93 -33.70
C GLU A 177 15.01 63.03 -32.63
N ALA A 178 14.28 62.04 -32.09
CA ALA A 178 14.84 61.08 -31.13
C ALA A 178 15.80 60.04 -31.75
N GLN A 179 15.81 59.87 -33.09
CA GLN A 179 16.69 58.93 -33.78
C GLN A 179 17.99 59.55 -34.32
N GLU A 180 18.13 60.88 -34.27
CA GLU A 180 19.37 61.57 -34.68
C GLU A 180 20.44 61.66 -33.58
N ASN A 181 20.12 61.34 -32.32
CA ASN A 181 21.04 61.45 -31.17
C ASN A 181 21.68 60.13 -30.67
N GLU A 182 21.55 59.01 -31.39
CA GLU A 182 22.27 57.75 -31.08
C GLU A 182 23.08 57.22 -32.28
N LYS A 183 23.88 58.09 -32.92
CA LYS A 183 24.96 57.67 -33.81
C LYS A 183 26.32 58.06 -33.24
N THR A 184 26.77 57.36 -32.20
CA THR A 184 28.21 57.17 -31.91
C THR A 184 28.42 55.90 -31.08
N SER A 185 28.57 54.76 -31.75
CA SER A 185 29.56 53.71 -31.41
C SER A 185 29.42 52.51 -32.35
N ASN A 186 30.59 52.04 -32.77
CA ASN A 186 30.86 51.18 -33.93
C ASN A 186 30.64 49.69 -33.59
N PRO A 187 29.85 48.90 -34.35
CA PRO A 187 29.70 47.46 -34.14
C PRO A 187 30.58 46.68 -35.13
N ASN A 188 31.87 46.57 -34.83
CA ASN A 188 32.75 45.59 -35.44
C ASN A 188 33.79 45.19 -34.41
N ASP A 189 33.40 44.28 -33.52
CA ASP A 189 34.28 43.26 -32.94
C ASP A 189 33.41 42.19 -32.28
N ILE A 190 33.91 40.95 -32.27
CA ILE A 190 33.29 39.74 -31.73
C ILE A 190 32.34 39.01 -32.71
N VAL A 191 32.87 38.66 -33.88
CA VAL A 191 32.60 37.36 -34.50
C VAL A 191 33.93 36.60 -34.48
N ASN A 192 34.10 35.69 -33.52
CA ASN A 192 34.84 34.43 -33.61
C ASN A 192 35.15 33.90 -32.20
N ASN A 193 34.32 32.97 -31.74
CA ASN A 193 34.73 31.67 -31.20
C ASN A 193 33.58 31.09 -30.39
N ASP A 194 32.76 30.28 -31.04
CA ASP A 194 32.11 29.13 -30.41
C ASP A 194 31.71 28.14 -31.51
N LYS A 195 32.73 27.59 -32.17
CA LYS A 195 32.66 26.25 -32.75
C LYS A 195 33.39 25.31 -31.81
N ASP A 196 32.79 25.02 -30.66
CA ASP A 196 33.03 23.74 -30.01
C ASP A 196 31.73 22.94 -30.01
N LYS A 197 31.60 22.11 -31.05
CA LYS A 197 30.65 21.01 -31.09
C LYS A 197 31.17 19.90 -30.17
N GLY A 198 31.08 20.13 -28.87
CA GLY A 198 31.17 19.08 -27.88
C GLY A 198 29.88 18.25 -27.91
N THR A 199 29.85 17.18 -28.71
CA THR A 199 28.94 16.05 -28.50
C THR A 199 29.33 15.31 -27.22
N GLY A 200 29.12 15.96 -26.07
CA GLY A 200 29.20 15.33 -24.76
C GLY A 200 27.83 14.77 -24.41
N ASN A 201 27.69 13.44 -24.46
CA ASN A 201 26.54 12.75 -23.95
C ASN A 201 26.53 12.94 -22.42
N ALA A 202 25.95 14.04 -21.91
CA ALA A 202 25.88 14.33 -20.48
C ALA A 202 25.09 13.21 -19.80
N GLN A 203 25.82 12.25 -19.25
CA GLN A 203 25.30 11.06 -18.61
C GLN A 203 24.47 11.55 -17.42
N LYS A 204 23.16 11.27 -17.45
CA LYS A 204 22.20 11.80 -16.47
C LYS A 204 22.57 11.30 -15.07
N GLN A 205 23.22 12.10 -14.26
CA GLN A 205 23.59 11.71 -12.90
C GLN A 205 22.48 12.04 -11.90
N MET A 206 22.39 11.26 -10.82
CA MET A 206 21.50 11.49 -9.68
C MET A 206 22.34 11.92 -8.48
N ARG A 207 21.89 12.97 -7.80
CA ARG A 207 22.59 13.55 -6.65
C ARG A 207 21.86 13.18 -5.37
N LEU A 208 22.57 12.52 -4.47
CA LEU A 208 22.04 11.93 -3.25
C LEU A 208 22.77 12.47 -2.04
N SER A 209 22.05 12.67 -0.95
CA SER A 209 22.65 12.78 0.38
C SER A 209 22.51 11.41 1.05
N VAL A 210 23.64 10.79 1.37
CA VAL A 210 23.74 9.49 2.02
C VAL A 210 24.06 9.70 3.49
N PHE A 211 23.42 8.92 4.35
CA PHE A 211 23.53 9.00 5.80
C PHE A 211 23.90 7.64 6.38
N ALA A 212 24.74 7.65 7.41
CA ALA A 212 25.10 6.48 8.20
C ALA A 212 24.87 6.78 9.68
N ALA A 213 24.04 5.97 10.34
CA ALA A 213 23.79 6.07 11.78
C ALA A 213 24.10 4.75 12.49
N PRO A 214 24.70 4.75 13.69
CA PRO A 214 24.95 3.51 14.43
C PRO A 214 23.67 2.72 14.65
N SER A 215 23.70 1.43 14.35
CA SER A 215 22.54 0.53 14.46
C SER A 215 22.05 0.44 15.90
N THR A 216 22.96 0.46 16.87
CA THR A 216 22.68 0.49 18.32
C THR A 216 21.89 1.72 18.72
N LEU A 217 22.26 2.90 18.21
CA LEU A 217 21.57 4.16 18.42
C LEU A 217 20.14 4.12 17.86
N VAL A 218 19.97 3.72 16.61
CA VAL A 218 18.63 3.64 15.99
C VAL A 218 17.76 2.61 16.73
N LYS A 219 18.30 1.43 17.05
CA LYS A 219 17.59 0.38 17.83
C LYS A 219 17.20 0.87 19.22
N ASN A 220 18.03 1.71 19.86
CA ASN A 220 17.73 2.30 21.16
C ASN A 220 16.40 3.08 21.11
N TYR A 221 16.20 3.94 20.10
CA TYR A 221 14.93 4.66 19.89
C TYR A 221 13.74 3.75 19.57
N TYR A 222 13.92 2.72 18.72
CA TYR A 222 12.85 1.75 18.46
C TYR A 222 12.42 0.99 19.72
N SER A 223 13.38 0.62 20.57
CA SER A 223 13.10 -0.05 21.84
C SER A 223 12.40 0.88 22.84
N PHE A 224 12.83 2.15 22.91
CA PHE A 224 12.20 3.17 23.73
C PHE A 224 10.76 3.46 23.29
N ALA A 225 10.52 3.65 21.99
CA ALA A 225 9.17 3.87 21.47
C ALA A 225 8.24 2.70 21.76
N LYS A 226 8.73 1.46 21.64
CA LYS A 226 7.96 0.25 21.99
C LYS A 226 7.56 0.24 23.46
N MET A 227 8.49 0.59 24.37
CA MET A 227 8.22 0.70 25.81
C MET A 227 7.17 1.79 26.12
N MET A 228 7.23 2.89 25.38
CA MET A 228 6.30 4.02 25.53
C MET A 228 4.96 3.84 24.79
N HIS A 229 4.75 2.71 24.11
CA HIS A 229 3.61 2.48 23.22
C HIS A 229 3.44 3.57 22.14
N LEU A 230 4.57 4.08 21.61
CA LEU A 230 4.61 5.06 20.53
C LEU A 230 4.88 4.38 19.19
N ASP A 231 4.17 4.83 18.17
CA ASP A 231 4.31 4.35 16.79
C ASP A 231 5.31 5.23 16.04
N ILE A 232 6.54 4.73 15.86
CA ILE A 232 7.56 5.43 15.07
C ILE A 232 7.10 5.57 13.62
N VAL A 233 6.96 6.82 13.17
CA VAL A 233 6.74 7.22 11.79
C VAL A 233 8.06 7.31 11.04
N ALA A 234 9.08 7.91 11.67
CA ALA A 234 10.43 8.00 11.14
C ALA A 234 11.44 8.32 12.26
N ILE A 235 12.70 7.94 12.05
CA ILE A 235 13.84 8.46 12.80
C ILE A 235 14.65 9.34 11.85
N ASP A 236 14.83 10.60 12.23
CA ASP A 236 15.63 11.60 11.54
C ASP A 236 16.83 12.01 12.40
N TYR A 237 17.72 12.84 11.87
CA TYR A 237 18.77 13.50 12.66
C TYR A 237 18.63 15.01 12.60
N ILE A 238 19.16 15.70 13.62
CA ILE A 238 18.99 17.15 13.78
C ILE A 238 19.44 17.97 12.57
N GLY A 239 20.48 17.57 11.85
CA GLY A 239 20.99 18.35 10.72
C GLY A 239 20.08 18.32 9.50
N ASN A 240 19.51 17.15 9.14
CA ASN A 240 18.53 17.08 8.06
C ASN A 240 17.23 17.77 8.49
N SER A 241 16.76 17.49 9.70
CA SER A 241 15.60 18.18 10.27
C SER A 241 15.76 19.71 10.17
N SER A 242 16.91 20.24 10.55
CA SER A 242 17.17 21.69 10.47
C SER A 242 17.22 22.19 9.04
N TYR A 243 17.93 21.49 8.15
CA TYR A 243 17.98 21.79 6.71
C TYR A 243 16.58 21.85 6.09
N GLN A 244 15.69 20.91 6.41
CA GLN A 244 14.32 20.89 5.86
C GLN A 244 13.49 22.12 6.25
N THR A 245 13.72 22.69 7.43
CA THR A 245 13.05 23.90 7.91
C THR A 245 13.67 25.15 7.29
N ILE A 246 15.00 25.25 7.34
CA ILE A 246 15.79 26.43 6.95
C ILE A 246 15.67 26.73 5.47
N LYS A 247 15.75 25.71 4.60
CA LYS A 247 15.60 25.87 3.14
C LYS A 247 14.26 26.45 2.69
N ARG A 248 13.28 26.54 3.61
CA ARG A 248 11.96 27.12 3.35
C ARG A 248 11.85 28.55 3.87
N GLN A 249 12.82 29.03 4.63
CA GLN A 249 12.83 30.39 5.17
C GLN A 249 13.48 31.36 4.19
N VAL A 250 14.62 30.97 3.61
CA VAL A 250 15.39 31.78 2.66
C VAL A 250 15.66 30.95 1.42
N ASN A 251 15.30 31.45 0.24
CA ASN A 251 15.23 30.68 -1.00
C ASN A 251 15.98 31.33 -2.18
N ARG A 252 16.81 32.33 -1.89
CA ARG A 252 17.66 32.99 -2.88
C ARG A 252 19.02 33.23 -2.25
N GLY A 253 20.06 33.03 -3.05
CA GLY A 253 21.41 33.40 -2.67
C GLY A 253 22.11 32.39 -1.78
N THR A 254 23.36 32.73 -1.44
CA THR A 254 24.19 31.92 -0.54
C THR A 254 24.08 32.45 0.88
N ASN A 255 23.45 31.68 1.76
CA ASN A 255 23.16 32.06 3.13
C ASN A 255 23.79 31.08 4.11
N VAL A 256 24.27 31.59 5.23
CA VAL A 256 24.85 30.80 6.32
C VAL A 256 23.88 30.78 7.47
N PHE A 257 23.67 29.61 8.07
CA PHE A 257 22.83 29.44 9.24
C PHE A 257 23.67 28.91 10.38
N VAL A 258 23.83 29.71 11.42
CA VAL A 258 24.51 29.37 12.67
C VAL A 258 23.43 28.97 13.68
N GLN A 259 23.13 27.68 13.75
CA GLN A 259 22.13 27.16 14.66
C GLN A 259 22.77 26.78 16.00
N MET A 260 22.72 27.69 16.96
CA MET A 260 23.20 27.44 18.33
C MET A 260 22.16 26.60 19.06
N ASN A 261 22.46 25.31 19.24
CA ASN A 261 21.68 24.41 20.07
C ASN A 261 22.19 24.46 21.52
N GLU A 262 21.80 23.48 22.30
CA GLU A 262 22.15 23.37 23.72
C GLU A 262 23.64 23.09 23.93
N GLN A 263 24.15 22.00 23.35
CA GLN A 263 25.53 21.54 23.54
C GLN A 263 26.42 21.83 22.33
N ASP A 264 25.82 22.01 21.16
CA ASP A 264 26.52 22.18 19.91
C ASP A 264 25.95 23.33 19.07
N THR A 265 26.73 23.76 18.08
CA THR A 265 26.30 24.70 17.06
C THR A 265 26.42 24.03 15.70
N LEU A 266 25.29 23.97 15.01
CA LEU A 266 25.19 23.42 13.67
C LEU A 266 25.27 24.56 12.65
N ILE A 267 26.35 24.60 11.88
CA ILE A 267 26.59 25.61 10.86
C ILE A 267 26.25 25.00 9.50
N SER A 268 25.37 25.66 8.75
CA SER A 268 24.91 25.20 7.44
C SER A 268 25.04 26.31 6.40
N ILE A 269 25.70 26.03 5.27
CA ILE A 269 25.79 26.92 4.12
C ILE A 269 24.85 26.41 3.03
N LEU A 270 23.87 27.21 2.66
CA LEU A 270 22.87 26.88 1.65
C LEU A 270 22.95 27.86 0.48
N ARG A 271 22.77 27.36 -0.74
CA ARG A 271 22.53 28.18 -1.94
C ARG A 271 21.27 27.69 -2.65
N ASP A 272 20.29 28.58 -2.83
CA ASP A 272 19.05 28.29 -3.60
C ASP A 272 18.43 26.92 -3.27
N ASP A 273 18.24 26.63 -1.97
CA ASP A 273 17.75 25.38 -1.38
C ASP A 273 18.73 24.18 -1.35
N VAL A 274 19.91 24.30 -1.95
CA VAL A 274 20.96 23.27 -1.94
C VAL A 274 21.85 23.47 -0.71
N LEU A 275 21.97 22.43 0.11
CA LEU A 275 22.96 22.39 1.18
C LEU A 275 24.35 22.15 0.57
N LEU A 276 25.26 23.10 0.74
CA LEU A 276 26.62 23.04 0.20
C LEU A 276 27.62 22.53 1.24
N LEU A 277 27.46 22.96 2.49
CA LEU A 277 28.31 22.57 3.60
C LEU A 277 27.48 22.52 4.87
N GLN A 278 27.75 21.52 5.71
CA GLN A 278 27.16 21.44 7.04
C GLN A 278 28.19 20.85 7.99
N ARG A 279 28.35 21.49 9.16
CA ARG A 279 29.30 21.02 10.18
C ARG A 279 28.80 21.37 11.57
N THR A 280 29.07 20.48 12.51
CA THR A 280 28.79 20.68 13.93
C THR A 280 30.07 21.16 14.63
N VAL A 281 29.91 22.16 15.49
CA VAL A 281 30.95 22.67 16.40
C VAL A 281 30.51 22.33 17.82
N GLY A 282 31.40 21.74 18.61
CA GLY A 282 31.16 21.40 20.02
C GLY A 282 31.17 22.62 20.93
N TYR A 283 30.27 23.55 20.67
CA TYR A 283 30.01 24.73 21.50
C TYR A 283 28.54 25.08 21.36
N GLY A 284 27.81 25.11 22.47
CA GLY A 284 26.39 25.45 22.52
C GLY A 284 26.07 26.52 23.54
N VAL A 285 24.78 26.73 23.79
CA VAL A 285 24.31 27.66 24.83
C VAL A 285 24.72 27.23 26.24
N SER A 286 24.83 25.93 26.51
CA SER A 286 25.22 25.39 27.81
C SER A 286 26.59 25.91 28.27
N ALA A 287 27.58 25.86 27.38
CA ALA A 287 28.94 26.37 27.63
C ALA A 287 28.94 27.85 28.03
N LEU A 288 28.09 28.65 27.38
CA LEU A 288 27.96 30.08 27.73
C LEU A 288 27.29 30.27 29.09
N THR A 289 26.23 29.51 29.40
CA THR A 289 25.57 29.58 30.70
C THR A 289 26.47 29.10 31.84
N GLU A 290 27.28 28.07 31.60
CA GLU A 290 28.30 27.58 32.52
C GLU A 290 29.35 28.67 32.79
N THR A 291 29.87 29.30 31.74
CA THR A 291 30.81 30.43 31.87
C THR A 291 30.23 31.55 32.73
N VAL A 292 28.95 31.90 32.56
CA VAL A 292 28.26 32.92 33.38
C VAL A 292 28.16 32.51 34.85
N MET A 293 27.88 31.24 35.12
CA MET A 293 27.80 30.69 36.48
C MET A 293 29.17 30.64 37.15
N GLU A 294 30.22 30.26 36.43
CA GLU A 294 31.60 30.17 36.92
C GLU A 294 32.15 31.50 37.41
N GLN A 295 31.71 32.63 36.84
CA GLN A 295 32.15 33.95 37.31
C GLN A 295 31.75 34.23 38.77
N ASN A 296 30.73 33.54 39.29
CA ASN A 296 30.13 33.75 40.63
C ASN A 296 29.74 35.21 40.95
N TYR A 297 29.81 36.11 39.95
CA TYR A 297 29.55 37.53 40.09
C TYR A 297 28.06 37.84 40.24
N PHE A 298 27.24 37.11 39.47
CA PHE A 298 25.78 37.26 39.47
C PHE A 298 25.08 36.44 40.56
N LYS A 299 25.82 35.62 41.33
CA LYS A 299 25.30 34.70 42.36
C LYS A 299 24.22 33.74 41.82
N ILE A 300 24.40 33.29 40.58
CA ILE A 300 23.50 32.37 39.90
C ILE A 300 24.07 30.95 39.98
N ASN A 301 23.25 30.01 40.45
CA ASN A 301 23.66 28.63 40.65
C ASN A 301 22.95 27.63 39.72
N ASN A 302 22.13 28.10 38.79
CA ASN A 302 21.45 27.22 37.83
C ASN A 302 21.45 27.78 36.41
N ALA A 303 21.54 26.87 35.43
CA ALA A 303 21.64 27.21 34.01
C ALA A 303 20.41 27.97 33.49
N LYS A 304 19.23 27.74 34.08
CA LYS A 304 18.00 28.42 33.67
C LYS A 304 18.03 29.91 33.99
N GLU A 305 18.43 30.27 35.22
CA GLU A 305 18.62 31.67 35.63
C GLU A 305 19.74 32.33 34.84
N ALA A 306 20.84 31.61 34.57
CA ALA A 306 21.93 32.13 33.75
C ALA A 306 21.46 32.44 32.32
N PHE A 307 20.64 31.56 31.73
CA PHE A 307 20.07 31.78 30.41
C PHE A 307 19.06 32.94 30.40
N GLU A 308 18.24 33.09 31.44
CA GLU A 308 17.34 34.25 31.56
C GLU A 308 18.14 35.56 31.71
N LEU A 309 19.23 35.58 32.48
CA LEU A 309 20.13 36.74 32.57
C LEU A 309 20.70 37.12 31.19
N LEU A 310 21.14 36.15 30.40
CA LEU A 310 21.65 36.37 29.04
C LEU A 310 20.59 36.90 28.06
N LYS A 311 19.30 36.73 28.37
CA LYS A 311 18.18 37.29 27.59
C LYS A 311 17.86 38.73 28.00
N GLU A 312 18.02 39.05 29.28
CA GLU A 312 17.65 40.35 29.85
C GLU A 312 18.78 41.38 29.80
N ARG A 313 20.03 40.94 29.99
CA ARG A 313 21.21 41.81 30.02
C ARG A 313 22.16 41.48 28.88
N ASN A 314 22.65 42.51 28.21
CA ASN A 314 23.69 42.35 27.19
C ASN A 314 25.04 42.15 27.88
N LEU A 315 25.38 40.88 28.13
CA LEU A 315 26.68 40.47 28.69
C LEU A 315 27.75 40.27 27.61
N LEU A 316 27.45 40.65 26.36
CA LEU A 316 28.34 40.50 25.22
C LEU A 316 28.86 41.84 24.71
N SER A 317 28.33 42.97 25.17
CA SER A 317 28.81 44.29 24.80
C SER A 317 29.92 44.78 25.73
N LEU A 318 31.02 45.29 25.16
CA LEU A 318 32.06 46.02 25.91
C LEU A 318 31.68 47.50 26.11
N GLU A 319 30.65 47.98 25.42
CA GLU A 319 30.11 49.33 25.56
C GLU A 319 29.07 49.34 26.69
N ALA A 320 29.50 49.60 27.91
CA ALA A 320 28.59 49.93 29.00
C ALA A 320 27.95 51.30 28.72
N GLU A 321 26.62 51.40 28.77
CA GLU A 321 25.87 52.66 28.64
C GLU A 321 26.50 53.79 29.48
N VAL A 322 27.07 54.78 28.82
CA VAL A 322 27.53 56.02 29.44
C VAL A 322 26.28 56.88 29.69
N LYS A 323 25.76 56.87 30.93
CA LYS A 323 24.97 58.02 31.41
C LYS A 323 25.95 59.07 31.91
N GLU A 324 25.89 60.25 31.32
CA GLU A 324 26.83 61.37 31.44
C GLU A 324 27.26 61.72 32.89
N PRO A 325 28.47 62.30 33.07
CA PRO A 325 28.90 62.80 34.36
C PRO A 325 28.01 63.95 34.84
N ILE A 326 27.77 63.99 36.16
CA ILE A 326 27.05 65.06 36.86
C ILE A 326 27.79 66.39 36.57
N ARG A 327 27.13 67.34 35.90
CA ARG A 327 27.66 68.68 35.70
C ARG A 327 27.59 69.46 37.02
N PHE A 328 28.73 69.96 37.47
CA PHE A 328 28.80 70.88 38.60
C PHE A 328 28.26 72.26 38.19
N ASP A 329 27.37 72.80 39.01
CA ASP A 329 26.81 74.15 38.85
C ASP A 329 27.84 75.20 39.30
N SER A 330 27.90 76.35 38.61
CA SER A 330 28.87 77.43 38.80
C SER A 330 28.61 78.30 40.05
N SER A 331 27.76 77.85 40.97
CA SER A 331 27.31 78.60 42.16
C SER A 331 28.00 78.19 43.48
N TRP A 332 28.91 77.21 43.45
CA TRP A 332 29.49 76.58 44.64
C TRP A 332 30.75 77.31 45.12
N THR A 333 30.92 77.42 46.44
CA THR A 333 32.14 78.00 47.05
C THR A 333 33.33 77.04 46.98
N GLU A 334 34.57 77.53 47.07
CA GLU A 334 35.80 76.71 46.95
C GLU A 334 35.84 75.53 47.94
N GLY A 335 35.31 75.69 49.15
CA GLY A 335 35.23 74.61 50.16
C GLY A 335 34.20 73.52 49.83
N GLU A 336 33.08 73.89 49.21
CA GLU A 336 32.02 72.94 48.81
C GLU A 336 32.41 72.18 47.54
N SER A 337 33.16 72.82 46.64
CA SER A 337 33.69 72.21 45.41
C SER A 337 34.76 71.15 45.70
N ALA A 338 35.58 71.36 46.74
CA ALA A 338 36.59 70.39 47.19
C ALA A 338 35.97 69.14 47.82
N ALA A 339 35.00 69.30 48.74
CA ALA A 339 34.28 68.19 49.36
C ALA A 339 33.44 67.40 48.35
N ALA A 340 32.82 68.09 47.39
CA ALA A 340 32.09 67.44 46.32
C ALA A 340 33.01 66.75 45.29
N SER A 341 34.21 67.29 45.02
CA SER A 341 35.23 66.61 44.22
C SER A 341 35.75 65.34 44.90
N GLU A 342 36.00 65.37 46.21
CA GLU A 342 36.44 64.19 46.97
C GLU A 342 35.34 63.12 47.04
N TYR A 343 34.08 63.52 47.24
CA TYR A 343 32.92 62.63 47.17
C TYR A 343 32.73 62.04 45.77
N VAL A 344 32.83 62.85 44.70
CA VAL A 344 32.77 62.38 43.30
C VAL A 344 33.96 61.51 42.96
N ASN A 345 35.15 61.75 43.50
CA ASN A 345 36.31 60.86 43.33
C ASN A 345 36.11 59.53 44.07
N SER A 346 35.54 59.52 45.27
CA SER A 346 35.25 58.29 46.02
C SER A 346 34.15 57.44 45.34
N ILE A 347 33.11 58.08 44.81
CA ILE A 347 32.10 57.45 43.93
C ILE A 347 32.75 57.01 42.62
N GLY A 348 33.66 57.81 42.06
CA GLY A 348 34.38 57.52 40.82
C GLY A 348 35.30 56.31 40.97
N LEU A 349 36.01 56.18 42.08
CA LEU A 349 36.89 55.05 42.40
C LEU A 349 36.10 53.77 42.71
N SER A 350 34.99 53.85 43.45
CA SER A 350 34.10 52.71 43.69
C SER A 350 33.37 52.27 42.41
N LYS A 351 32.91 53.22 41.58
CA LYS A 351 32.37 52.92 40.24
C LYS A 351 33.45 52.36 39.29
N ARG A 352 34.69 52.85 39.34
CA ARG A 352 35.81 52.31 38.53
C ARG A 352 36.18 50.88 38.93
N ARG A 353 36.26 50.60 40.24
CA ARG A 353 36.57 49.25 40.75
C ARG A 353 35.46 48.24 40.42
N ASN A 354 34.19 48.62 40.58
CA ASN A 354 33.06 47.79 40.14
C ASN A 354 33.02 47.63 38.61
N ARG A 355 33.37 48.68 37.85
CA ARG A 355 33.43 48.64 36.39
C ARG A 355 34.55 47.76 35.85
N GLU A 356 35.72 47.72 36.47
CA GLU A 356 36.78 46.78 36.10
C GLU A 356 36.34 45.33 36.32
N SER A 357 35.67 45.06 37.46
CA SER A 357 35.08 43.75 37.78
C SER A 357 34.02 43.35 36.74
N ASP A 358 33.10 44.27 36.41
CA ASP A 358 32.07 44.07 35.39
C ASP A 358 32.68 43.80 34.00
N LEU A 359 33.73 44.54 33.63
CA LEU A 359 34.42 44.39 32.35
C LEU A 359 35.20 43.09 32.26
N GLU A 360 35.82 42.64 33.35
CA GLU A 360 36.50 41.35 33.42
C GLU A 360 35.51 40.19 33.24
N VAL A 361 34.37 40.24 33.94
CA VAL A 361 33.28 39.27 33.78
C VAL A 361 32.78 39.23 32.34
N ILE A 362 32.54 40.39 31.71
CA ILE A 362 32.11 40.47 30.31
C ILE A 362 33.20 39.92 29.37
N ARG A 363 34.47 40.21 29.61
CA ARG A 363 35.59 39.66 28.82
C ARG A 363 35.63 38.15 28.90
N ASN A 364 35.55 37.56 30.09
CA ASN A 364 35.54 36.10 30.26
C ASN A 364 34.35 35.45 29.52
N ILE A 365 33.16 36.06 29.60
CA ILE A 365 31.97 35.59 28.87
C ILE A 365 32.19 35.70 27.35
N ARG A 366 32.76 36.80 26.86
CA ARG A 366 33.09 36.97 25.43
C ARG A 366 34.16 35.98 24.96
N ASP A 367 35.20 35.74 25.76
CA ASP A 367 36.30 34.81 25.50
C ASP A 367 35.80 33.39 25.26
N SER A 368 34.79 32.95 26.01
CA SER A 368 34.13 31.66 25.74
C SER A 368 33.52 31.59 24.32
N LEU A 369 32.86 32.67 23.86
CA LEU A 369 32.22 32.74 22.55
C LEU A 369 33.22 32.92 21.39
N HIS A 370 34.40 33.49 21.63
CA HIS A 370 35.42 33.67 20.60
C HIS A 370 35.83 32.33 19.97
N PHE A 371 35.80 31.22 20.70
CA PHE A 371 36.02 29.88 20.14
C PHE A 371 35.02 29.54 19.02
N LEU A 372 33.73 29.83 19.25
CA LEU A 372 32.70 29.61 18.25
C LEU A 372 32.83 30.59 17.08
N ALA A 373 33.09 31.87 17.35
CA ALA A 373 33.31 32.88 16.30
C ALA A 373 34.46 32.49 15.37
N ASN A 374 35.61 32.07 15.93
CA ASN A 374 36.77 31.57 15.19
C ASN A 374 36.46 30.30 14.39
N SER A 375 35.59 29.44 14.90
CA SER A 375 35.17 28.22 14.20
C SER A 375 34.23 28.52 13.03
N ILE A 376 33.36 29.52 13.17
CA ILE A 376 32.53 30.04 12.06
C ILE A 376 33.43 30.68 11.01
N ALA A 377 34.30 31.62 11.39
CA ALA A 377 35.21 32.34 10.49
C ALA A 377 36.05 31.36 9.63
N ARG A 378 36.71 30.38 10.27
CA ARG A 378 37.49 29.35 9.55
C ARG A 378 36.66 28.54 8.55
N MET A 379 35.38 28.27 8.86
CA MET A 379 34.49 27.57 7.94
C MET A 379 34.13 28.44 6.74
N LEU A 380 33.90 29.73 6.96
CA LEU A 380 33.64 30.69 5.89
C LEU A 380 34.87 30.84 4.99
N ASP A 381 36.07 30.91 5.56
CA ASP A 381 37.32 30.98 4.81
C ASP A 381 37.56 29.74 3.96
N TYR A 382 37.36 28.54 4.54
CA TYR A 382 37.42 27.28 3.81
C TYR A 382 36.43 27.24 2.64
N TYR A 383 35.19 27.70 2.88
CA TYR A 383 34.17 27.77 1.84
C TYR A 383 34.55 28.75 0.72
N LYS A 384 34.98 29.97 1.07
CA LYS A 384 35.41 31.00 0.11
C LYS A 384 36.63 30.55 -0.71
N SER A 385 37.59 29.88 -0.07
CA SER A 385 38.79 29.36 -0.73
C SER A 385 38.47 28.28 -1.78
N ASN A 386 37.52 27.39 -1.47
CA ASN A 386 37.14 26.30 -2.37
C ASN A 386 36.13 26.72 -3.46
N HIS A 387 35.47 27.86 -3.30
CA HIS A 387 34.45 28.36 -4.21
C HIS A 387 34.71 29.82 -4.58
N LYS A 388 35.61 30.03 -5.55
CA LYS A 388 35.92 31.36 -6.10
C LYS A 388 34.64 32.03 -6.63
N GLN A 389 34.42 33.30 -6.26
CA GLN A 389 33.31 34.18 -6.70
C GLN A 389 31.90 33.95 -6.12
N ILE A 390 31.75 33.38 -4.91
CA ILE A 390 30.45 33.41 -4.23
C ILE A 390 30.51 34.25 -2.95
N ASP A 391 29.80 35.36 -2.99
CA ASP A 391 29.56 36.18 -1.81
C ASP A 391 28.47 35.56 -0.93
N ILE A 392 28.70 35.61 0.38
CA ILE A 392 27.71 35.26 1.38
C ILE A 392 26.77 36.46 1.50
N GLU A 393 25.48 36.26 1.23
CA GLU A 393 24.50 37.35 1.29
C GLU A 393 24.18 37.70 2.74
N GLU A 394 23.80 36.71 3.53
CA GLU A 394 23.39 36.91 4.92
C GLU A 394 23.80 35.72 5.81
N ILE A 395 24.13 36.03 7.07
CA ILE A 395 24.33 35.03 8.12
C ILE A 395 23.17 35.11 9.10
N TYR A 396 22.50 33.99 9.35
CA TYR A 396 21.38 33.89 10.27
C TYR A 396 21.76 33.12 11.52
N ILE A 397 21.49 33.71 12.68
CA ILE A 397 21.53 33.02 13.97
C ILE A 397 20.18 32.36 14.18
N THR A 398 20.19 31.07 14.51
CA THR A 398 19.00 30.26 14.74
C THR A 398 19.16 29.38 15.98
N GLY A 399 18.09 28.70 16.40
CA GLY A 399 18.12 27.81 17.58
C GLY A 399 17.89 28.56 18.88
N GLN A 400 18.50 28.09 19.98
CA GLN A 400 18.32 28.67 21.32
C GLN A 400 19.06 30.00 21.47
N GLY A 401 20.23 30.12 20.82
CA GLY A 401 21.09 31.30 20.92
C GLY A 401 20.44 32.60 20.41
N VAL A 402 19.38 32.52 19.62
CA VAL A 402 18.60 33.69 19.16
C VAL A 402 18.09 34.56 20.32
N ASN A 403 17.84 33.98 21.49
CA ASN A 403 17.32 34.75 22.62
C ASN A 403 18.41 35.49 23.40
N ILE A 404 19.69 35.21 23.15
CA ILE A 404 20.80 35.90 23.81
C ILE A 404 20.85 37.35 23.29
N LEU A 405 20.86 38.30 24.22
CA LEU A 405 20.91 39.72 23.88
C LEU A 405 22.32 40.10 23.39
N GLY A 406 22.41 40.83 22.27
CA GLY A 406 23.69 41.25 21.67
C GLY A 406 24.49 40.17 20.94
N ILE A 407 23.98 38.94 20.78
CA ILE A 407 24.72 37.83 20.12
C ILE A 407 25.03 38.08 18.64
N ASP A 408 24.11 38.73 17.93
CA ASP A 408 24.26 39.17 16.56
C ASP A 408 25.29 40.28 16.41
N ASP A 409 25.27 41.26 17.31
CA ASP A 409 26.27 42.33 17.36
C ASP A 409 27.67 41.75 17.63
N PHE A 410 27.76 40.82 18.59
CA PHE A 410 29.00 40.11 18.89
C PHE A 410 29.57 39.41 17.65
N PHE A 411 28.80 38.51 17.01
CA PHE A 411 29.32 37.80 15.84
C PHE A 411 29.59 38.73 14.65
N THR A 412 28.82 39.80 14.49
CA THR A 412 29.06 40.80 13.45
C THR A 412 30.39 41.53 13.67
N ALA A 413 30.69 41.92 14.92
CA ALA A 413 31.96 42.54 15.28
C ALA A 413 33.16 41.59 15.08
N GLU A 414 33.02 40.31 15.46
CA GLU A 414 34.10 39.33 15.38
C GLU A 414 34.39 38.84 13.96
N ILE A 415 33.35 38.66 13.13
CA ILE A 415 33.48 38.01 11.81
C ILE A 415 33.47 39.03 10.67
N GLY A 416 33.00 40.26 10.92
CA GLY A 416 32.93 41.33 9.93
C GLY A 416 31.82 41.15 8.88
N ILE A 417 30.88 40.21 9.09
CA ILE A 417 29.71 40.00 8.23
C ILE A 417 28.45 40.19 9.08
N PRO A 418 27.43 40.93 8.62
CA PRO A 418 26.19 41.13 9.38
C PRO A 418 25.48 39.81 9.72
N HIS A 419 25.25 39.59 11.01
CA HIS A 419 24.46 38.48 11.54
C HIS A 419 23.03 38.93 11.84
N LYS A 420 22.03 38.14 11.47
CA LYS A 420 20.61 38.42 11.71
C LYS A 420 19.97 37.33 12.55
N LYS A 421 19.18 37.72 13.54
CA LYS A 421 18.40 36.77 14.36
C LYS A 421 17.18 36.26 13.60
N MET A 422 17.01 34.95 13.52
CA MET A 422 15.80 34.32 12.99
C MET A 422 14.88 33.86 14.13
N GLU A 423 14.10 34.80 14.67
CA GLU A 423 13.16 34.53 15.77
C GLU A 423 11.89 33.80 15.30
N LYS A 424 11.46 34.03 14.06
CA LYS A 424 10.20 33.51 13.52
C LYS A 424 10.45 32.62 12.32
N LEU A 425 9.63 31.56 12.21
CA LEU A 425 9.60 30.66 11.07
C LEU A 425 8.39 30.98 10.19
N TYR A 426 8.61 31.71 9.09
CA TYR A 426 7.56 32.28 8.25
C TYR A 426 6.67 31.23 7.58
N THR A 427 7.20 30.03 7.36
CA THR A 427 6.47 28.92 6.71
C THR A 427 5.65 28.06 7.67
N VAL A 428 5.63 28.42 8.96
CA VAL A 428 5.05 27.62 10.04
C VAL A 428 3.92 28.39 10.71
N SER A 429 2.73 27.79 10.72
CA SER A 429 1.59 28.32 11.46
C SER A 429 1.45 27.64 12.81
N SER A 430 0.97 28.34 13.84
CA SER A 430 0.73 27.77 15.17
C SER A 430 -0.68 28.06 15.70
N LYS A 431 -1.21 27.15 16.50
CA LYS A 431 -2.41 27.38 17.33
C LYS A 431 -2.02 28.11 18.60
N LYS A 432 -2.96 28.85 19.21
CA LYS A 432 -2.77 29.54 20.51
C LYS A 432 -2.27 28.59 21.63
N LYS A 433 -2.64 27.31 21.56
CA LYS A 433 -2.25 26.26 22.53
C LYS A 433 -0.78 25.83 22.43
N ALA A 434 -0.05 26.17 21.35
CA ALA A 434 1.37 25.90 21.21
C ALA A 434 2.21 27.01 21.88
N LYS A 435 2.04 27.19 23.20
CA LYS A 435 2.62 28.33 23.95
C LYS A 435 4.15 28.35 23.85
N THR A 436 4.82 27.24 24.17
CA THR A 436 6.29 27.13 24.18
C THR A 436 6.91 27.36 22.80
N TYR A 437 6.20 26.96 21.73
CA TYR A 437 6.66 27.23 20.36
C TYR A 437 6.52 28.71 20.02
N ARG A 438 5.43 29.35 20.48
CA ARG A 438 5.18 30.77 20.19
C ARG A 438 6.15 31.70 20.92
N SER A 439 6.66 31.29 22.09
CA SER A 439 7.67 32.06 22.83
C SER A 439 9.05 31.95 22.17
N ASN A 440 9.42 30.77 21.64
CA ASN A 440 10.72 30.57 21.00
C ASN A 440 10.60 29.64 19.77
N PRO A 441 10.13 30.15 18.61
CA PRO A 441 9.95 29.33 17.41
C PRO A 441 11.25 28.72 16.88
N SER A 442 12.36 29.45 16.98
CA SER A 442 13.67 29.05 16.44
C SER A 442 14.23 27.80 17.13
N ALA A 443 13.98 27.62 18.43
CA ALA A 443 14.37 26.41 19.15
C ALA A 443 13.66 25.12 18.68
N PHE A 444 12.59 25.22 17.88
CA PHE A 444 11.86 24.07 17.34
C PHE A 444 12.14 23.78 15.86
N ILE A 445 13.19 24.39 15.27
CA ILE A 445 13.60 24.18 13.88
C ILE A 445 13.73 22.68 13.54
N SER A 446 14.41 21.92 14.38
CA SER A 446 14.58 20.47 14.20
C SER A 446 13.24 19.72 14.32
N CYS A 447 12.44 20.02 15.34
CA CYS A 447 11.11 19.42 15.51
C CYS A 447 10.24 19.62 14.26
N ILE A 448 10.32 20.81 13.65
CA ILE A 448 9.48 21.16 12.50
C ILE A 448 9.93 20.44 11.23
N GLY A 449 11.22 20.38 10.97
CA GLY A 449 11.72 19.89 9.70
C GLY A 449 11.74 18.38 9.57
N ALA A 450 11.81 17.68 10.71
CA ALA A 450 11.63 16.22 10.78
C ALA A 450 10.32 15.73 10.14
N VAL A 451 9.27 16.56 10.19
CA VAL A 451 7.94 16.23 9.65
C VAL A 451 7.83 16.48 8.14
N ILE A 452 8.81 17.18 7.54
CA ILE A 452 8.77 17.59 6.13
C ILE A 452 9.30 16.47 5.23
N LYS A 453 10.54 16.04 5.47
CA LYS A 453 11.22 14.99 4.71
C LYS A 453 12.32 14.37 5.59
N PRO A 454 11.95 13.47 6.53
CA PRO A 454 12.91 12.81 7.40
C PRO A 454 13.81 11.84 6.60
N VAL A 455 15.00 11.55 7.12
CA VAL A 455 15.90 10.52 6.57
C VAL A 455 15.32 9.11 6.71
N ASP A 456 14.57 8.85 7.79
CA ASP A 456 13.89 7.58 8.07
C ASP A 456 14.84 6.38 8.20
N PHE A 457 15.67 6.39 9.25
CA PHE A 457 16.53 5.24 9.58
C PHE A 457 15.70 4.07 10.10
N ILE A 458 15.66 2.96 9.34
CA ILE A 458 14.91 1.76 9.71
C ILE A 458 15.87 0.56 9.83
N PRO A 459 15.97 -0.10 10.99
CA PRO A 459 16.75 -1.33 11.12
C PRO A 459 16.15 -2.46 10.29
N ARG A 460 17.02 -3.31 9.71
CA ARG A 460 16.63 -4.42 8.82
C ARG A 460 15.54 -5.33 9.42
N GLU A 461 15.62 -5.61 10.71
CA GLU A 461 14.67 -6.44 11.46
C GLU A 461 13.23 -5.90 11.40
N PHE A 462 13.07 -4.57 11.42
CA PHE A 462 11.76 -3.90 11.35
C PHE A 462 11.22 -3.87 9.92
N ILE A 463 12.11 -3.76 8.92
CA ILE A 463 11.73 -3.89 7.50
C ILE A 463 11.16 -5.29 7.25
N LEU A 464 11.85 -6.34 7.71
CA LEU A 464 11.42 -7.74 7.55
C LEU A 464 10.11 -8.02 8.31
N LYS A 465 9.95 -7.52 9.54
CA LYS A 465 8.68 -7.65 10.29
C LYS A 465 7.52 -6.96 9.56
N LYS A 466 7.75 -5.76 9.00
CA LYS A 466 6.72 -5.02 8.25
C LYS A 466 6.33 -5.77 6.97
N GLN A 467 7.29 -6.33 6.24
CA GLN A 467 7.04 -7.16 5.07
C GLN A 467 6.26 -8.44 5.43
N LYS A 468 6.72 -9.19 6.44
CA LYS A 468 6.01 -10.39 6.93
C LYS A 468 4.57 -10.07 7.32
N ARG A 469 4.35 -9.00 8.10
CA ARG A 469 3.00 -8.56 8.50
C ARG A 469 2.14 -8.20 7.29
N SER A 470 2.68 -7.50 6.30
CA SER A 470 1.93 -7.18 5.07
C SER A 470 1.58 -8.41 4.25
N ALA A 471 2.48 -9.41 4.18
CA ALA A 471 2.22 -10.67 3.51
C ALA A 471 1.12 -11.45 4.23
N VAL A 472 1.17 -11.56 5.57
CA VAL A 472 0.12 -12.22 6.36
C VAL A 472 -1.24 -11.54 6.17
N ILE A 473 -1.31 -10.20 6.24
CA ILE A 473 -2.56 -9.47 5.99
C ILE A 473 -3.09 -9.74 4.57
N GLY A 474 -2.22 -9.73 3.56
CA GLY A 474 -2.60 -10.08 2.19
C GLY A 474 -3.13 -11.50 2.07
N THR A 475 -2.52 -12.45 2.78
CA THR A 475 -2.92 -13.86 2.78
C THR A 475 -4.29 -14.05 3.45
N ILE A 476 -4.54 -13.38 4.58
CA ILE A 476 -5.84 -13.40 5.26
C ILE A 476 -6.93 -12.80 4.37
N LEU A 477 -6.65 -11.64 3.74
CA LEU A 477 -7.61 -11.00 2.84
C LEU A 477 -7.94 -11.88 1.63
N PHE A 478 -6.93 -12.52 1.05
CA PHE A 478 -7.10 -13.48 -0.05
C PHE A 478 -7.94 -14.70 0.39
N SER A 479 -7.66 -15.25 1.57
CA SER A 479 -8.40 -16.39 2.13
C SER A 479 -9.87 -16.06 2.35
N LEU A 480 -10.19 -14.85 2.85
CA LEU A 480 -11.58 -14.37 3.00
C LEU A 480 -12.31 -14.25 1.67
N VAL A 481 -11.64 -13.79 0.61
CA VAL A 481 -12.23 -13.72 -0.74
C VAL A 481 -12.50 -15.13 -1.28
N CYS A 482 -11.58 -16.07 -1.09
CA CYS A 482 -11.81 -17.48 -1.47
C CYS A 482 -12.98 -18.11 -0.70
N LEU A 483 -13.10 -17.84 0.60
CA LEU A 483 -14.19 -18.35 1.43
C LEU A 483 -15.56 -17.80 0.96
N ALA A 484 -15.62 -16.51 0.63
CA ALA A 484 -16.81 -15.89 0.07
C ALA A 484 -17.19 -16.48 -1.30
N GLY A 485 -16.19 -16.73 -2.16
CA GLY A 485 -16.38 -17.40 -3.45
C GLY A 485 -16.94 -18.82 -3.29
N ALA A 486 -16.36 -19.63 -2.41
CA ALA A 486 -16.83 -20.98 -2.13
C ALA A 486 -18.26 -20.99 -1.56
N SER A 487 -18.56 -20.06 -0.65
CA SER A 487 -19.92 -19.89 -0.10
C SER A 487 -20.93 -19.52 -1.19
N GLY A 488 -20.54 -18.68 -2.14
CA GLY A 488 -21.36 -18.33 -3.30
C GLY A 488 -21.63 -19.53 -4.21
N ILE A 489 -20.63 -20.36 -4.49
CA ILE A 489 -20.80 -21.60 -5.28
C ILE A 489 -21.75 -22.56 -4.58
N ILE A 490 -21.56 -22.80 -3.27
CA ILE A 490 -22.44 -23.66 -2.46
C ILE A 490 -23.87 -23.13 -2.48
N TYR A 491 -24.05 -21.80 -2.39
CA TYR A 491 -25.37 -21.19 -2.41
C TYR A 491 -26.08 -21.36 -3.77
N VAL A 492 -25.36 -21.20 -4.89
CA VAL A 492 -25.91 -21.47 -6.23
C VAL A 492 -26.30 -22.94 -6.38
N SER A 493 -25.40 -23.86 -6.00
CA SER A 493 -25.70 -25.30 -6.03
C SER A 493 -26.87 -25.69 -5.11
N TYR A 494 -27.08 -24.97 -4.00
CA TYR A 494 -28.22 -25.18 -3.12
C TYR A 494 -29.55 -24.75 -3.76
N ILE A 495 -29.56 -23.67 -4.55
CA ILE A 495 -30.74 -23.26 -5.32
C ILE A 495 -31.09 -24.35 -6.34
N ASP A 496 -30.10 -24.80 -7.13
CA ASP A 496 -30.31 -25.87 -8.12
C ASP A 496 -30.83 -27.17 -7.49
N TYR A 497 -30.27 -27.55 -6.33
CA TYR A 497 -30.73 -28.71 -5.56
C TYR A 497 -32.17 -28.55 -5.07
N ARG A 498 -32.52 -27.37 -4.57
CA ARG A 498 -33.87 -27.08 -4.06
C ARG A 498 -34.91 -27.20 -5.17
N ASP A 499 -34.63 -26.61 -6.34
CA ASP A 499 -35.54 -26.63 -7.48
C ASP A 499 -35.67 -28.07 -8.03
N ALA A 500 -34.58 -28.84 -8.12
CA ALA A 500 -34.63 -30.25 -8.50
C ALA A 500 -35.43 -31.11 -7.50
N LYS A 501 -35.34 -30.81 -6.20
CA LYS A 501 -36.10 -31.50 -5.15
C LYS A 501 -37.59 -31.22 -5.24
N GLU A 502 -37.98 -30.00 -5.58
CA GLU A 502 -39.38 -29.62 -5.79
C GLU A 502 -39.96 -30.35 -7.01
N VAL A 503 -39.22 -30.40 -8.12
CA VAL A 503 -39.61 -31.19 -9.31
C VAL A 503 -39.74 -32.68 -8.98
N LEU A 504 -38.83 -33.25 -8.19
CA LEU A 504 -38.92 -34.64 -7.75
C LEU A 504 -40.21 -34.90 -6.95
N GLN A 505 -40.59 -33.98 -6.05
CA GLN A 505 -41.82 -34.09 -5.27
C GLN A 505 -43.06 -34.02 -6.16
N ASP A 506 -43.07 -33.14 -7.16
CA ASP A 506 -44.17 -33.03 -8.11
C ASP A 506 -44.32 -34.30 -8.97
N ILE A 507 -43.21 -34.83 -9.48
CA ILE A 507 -43.21 -36.10 -10.22
C ILE A 507 -43.68 -37.26 -9.33
N GLN A 508 -43.25 -37.32 -8.07
CA GLN A 508 -43.68 -38.35 -7.13
C GLN A 508 -45.18 -38.22 -6.83
N ALA A 509 -45.70 -37.01 -6.66
CA ALA A 509 -47.12 -36.77 -6.46
C ALA A 509 -47.94 -37.18 -7.69
N GLN A 510 -47.44 -36.94 -8.91
CA GLN A 510 -48.08 -37.43 -10.14
C GLN A 510 -48.02 -38.96 -10.25
N TYR A 511 -46.92 -39.58 -9.81
CA TYR A 511 -46.76 -41.03 -9.78
C TYR A 511 -47.74 -41.69 -8.81
N ASP A 512 -47.93 -41.12 -7.61
CA ASP A 512 -48.81 -41.66 -6.58
C ASP A 512 -50.31 -41.52 -6.93
N VAL A 513 -50.67 -40.65 -7.88
CA VAL A 513 -52.06 -40.45 -8.36
C VAL A 513 -52.41 -41.38 -9.54
N LEU A 514 -51.42 -41.96 -10.22
CA LEU A 514 -51.69 -42.96 -11.27
C LEU A 514 -52.29 -44.22 -10.64
N PRO A 515 -53.44 -44.72 -11.14
CA PRO A 515 -54.03 -45.94 -10.60
C PRO A 515 -53.04 -47.10 -10.76
N PRO A 516 -52.91 -47.97 -9.74
CA PRO A 516 -51.89 -49.01 -9.75
C PRO A 516 -52.12 -49.94 -10.95
N LEU A 517 -51.08 -50.07 -11.78
CA LEU A 517 -51.07 -50.93 -12.97
C LEU A 517 -51.46 -52.39 -12.67
N SER A 518 -51.40 -52.80 -11.39
CA SER A 518 -51.85 -54.10 -10.91
C SER A 518 -53.34 -54.35 -11.18
N GLY A 519 -54.21 -53.34 -11.05
CA GLY A 519 -55.66 -53.53 -11.24
C GLY A 519 -56.01 -53.92 -12.67
N VAL A 520 -55.40 -53.26 -13.65
CA VAL A 520 -55.59 -53.56 -15.09
C VAL A 520 -54.95 -54.90 -15.46
N HIS A 521 -53.81 -55.26 -14.83
CA HIS A 521 -53.15 -56.53 -15.07
C HIS A 521 -53.92 -57.72 -14.47
N GLU A 522 -54.52 -57.53 -13.29
CA GLU A 522 -55.39 -58.54 -12.65
C GLU A 522 -56.66 -58.78 -13.45
N GLU A 523 -57.32 -57.73 -13.96
CA GLU A 523 -58.50 -57.88 -14.85
C GLU A 523 -58.16 -58.62 -16.15
N LEU A 524 -57.02 -58.31 -16.78
CA LEU A 524 -56.56 -59.00 -17.99
C LEU A 524 -56.28 -60.50 -17.73
N ASN A 525 -55.63 -60.82 -16.61
CA ASN A 525 -55.31 -62.19 -16.24
C ASN A 525 -56.57 -63.00 -15.90
N ALA A 526 -57.53 -62.39 -15.21
CA ALA A 526 -58.82 -63.00 -14.90
C ALA A 526 -59.62 -63.33 -16.18
N ALA A 527 -59.71 -62.38 -17.12
CA ALA A 527 -60.40 -62.58 -18.40
C ALA A 527 -59.76 -63.68 -19.26
N ASN A 528 -58.43 -63.75 -19.29
CA ASN A 528 -57.71 -64.81 -20.02
C ASN A 528 -57.90 -66.19 -19.38
N ALA A 529 -57.98 -66.28 -18.05
CA ALA A 529 -58.25 -67.53 -17.36
C ALA A 529 -59.67 -68.06 -17.66
N GLU A 530 -60.67 -67.18 -17.67
CA GLU A 530 -62.06 -67.53 -18.01
C GLU A 530 -62.18 -68.02 -19.47
N LEU A 531 -61.50 -67.35 -20.40
CA LEU A 531 -61.43 -67.77 -21.80
C LEU A 531 -60.79 -69.17 -21.96
N GLY A 532 -59.76 -69.47 -21.15
CA GLY A 532 -59.10 -70.78 -21.13
C GLY A 532 -60.02 -71.92 -20.67
N GLU A 533 -60.80 -71.68 -19.62
CA GLU A 533 -61.80 -72.64 -19.11
C GLU A 533 -62.91 -72.91 -20.15
N LEU A 534 -63.44 -71.86 -20.79
CA LEU A 534 -64.44 -71.99 -21.85
C LEU A 534 -63.93 -72.78 -23.06
N THR A 535 -62.64 -72.62 -23.39
CA THR A 535 -62.02 -73.35 -24.50
C THR A 535 -61.88 -74.84 -24.20
N LYS A 536 -61.46 -75.20 -22.98
CA LYS A 536 -61.41 -76.61 -22.54
C LYS A 536 -62.79 -77.27 -22.55
N LEU A 537 -63.81 -76.55 -22.08
CA LEU A 537 -65.20 -77.03 -22.08
C LEU A 537 -65.70 -77.33 -23.49
N LYS A 538 -65.36 -76.47 -24.45
CA LYS A 538 -65.69 -76.67 -25.86
C LYS A 538 -64.98 -77.90 -26.44
N ASP A 539 -63.69 -78.07 -26.18
CA ASP A 539 -62.91 -79.20 -26.71
C ASP A 539 -63.42 -80.56 -26.17
N MET A 540 -63.94 -80.59 -24.94
CA MET A 540 -64.57 -81.79 -24.36
C MET A 540 -65.87 -82.21 -25.03
N THR A 541 -66.52 -81.34 -25.82
CA THR A 541 -67.78 -81.65 -26.52
C THR A 541 -67.58 -82.23 -27.91
N GLN A 542 -66.36 -82.24 -28.45
CA GLN A 542 -66.06 -82.79 -29.77
C GLN A 542 -65.48 -84.20 -29.65
N SER A 543 -66.05 -85.16 -30.36
CA SER A 543 -65.53 -86.54 -30.38
C SER A 543 -65.61 -87.14 -31.78
N ASN A 544 -64.64 -87.99 -32.12
CA ASN A 544 -64.64 -88.75 -33.37
C ASN A 544 -65.86 -89.69 -33.53
N ASN A 545 -66.60 -89.91 -32.44
CA ASN A 545 -67.89 -90.60 -32.45
C ASN A 545 -69.02 -89.79 -33.09
N ASP A 546 -68.84 -88.49 -33.34
CA ASP A 546 -69.83 -87.65 -34.04
C ASP A 546 -70.10 -88.14 -35.47
N TYR A 547 -69.22 -88.98 -36.03
CA TYR A 547 -69.31 -89.55 -37.38
C TYR A 547 -69.81 -91.00 -37.42
N ILE A 548 -70.36 -91.55 -36.33
CA ILE A 548 -70.82 -92.95 -36.25
C ILE A 548 -71.80 -93.27 -37.38
N LYS A 549 -72.77 -92.38 -37.61
CA LYS A 549 -73.82 -92.60 -38.62
C LYS A 549 -73.20 -92.69 -40.02
N GLU A 550 -72.35 -91.75 -40.38
CA GLU A 550 -71.70 -91.69 -41.69
C GLU A 550 -70.74 -92.86 -41.90
N ILE A 551 -70.10 -93.36 -40.84
CA ILE A 551 -69.25 -94.56 -40.91
C ILE A 551 -70.08 -95.80 -41.18
N ILE A 552 -71.21 -95.97 -40.48
CA ILE A 552 -72.12 -97.09 -40.71
C ILE A 552 -72.67 -97.06 -42.15
N ASP A 553 -73.11 -95.90 -42.63
CA ASP A 553 -73.62 -95.71 -43.99
C ASP A 553 -72.56 -96.06 -45.07
N GLU A 554 -71.28 -95.73 -44.83
CA GLU A 554 -70.18 -96.10 -45.73
C GLU A 554 -69.86 -97.60 -45.69
N LEU A 555 -69.93 -98.23 -44.51
CA LEU A 555 -69.71 -99.66 -44.35
C LEU A 555 -70.77 -100.48 -45.07
N GLU A 556 -72.04 -100.10 -44.95
CA GLU A 556 -73.14 -100.76 -45.68
C GLU A 556 -72.96 -100.70 -47.20
N ARG A 557 -72.44 -99.59 -47.71
CA ARG A 557 -72.23 -99.41 -49.15
C ARG A 557 -71.01 -100.15 -49.70
N LYS A 558 -69.96 -100.29 -48.90
CA LYS A 558 -68.62 -100.73 -49.37
C LYS A 558 -68.25 -102.15 -48.97
N LEU A 559 -68.94 -102.76 -48.01
CA LEU A 559 -68.65 -104.13 -47.62
C LEU A 559 -69.10 -105.13 -48.70
N PRO A 560 -68.32 -106.20 -48.96
CA PRO A 560 -68.70 -107.22 -49.93
C PRO A 560 -70.00 -107.93 -49.56
N SER A 561 -70.84 -108.23 -50.56
CA SER A 561 -72.04 -109.07 -50.42
C SER A 561 -71.68 -110.42 -49.80
N GLY A 562 -72.34 -110.81 -48.69
CA GLY A 562 -72.02 -112.01 -47.93
C GLY A 562 -71.15 -111.78 -46.68
N THR A 563 -70.83 -110.52 -46.37
CA THR A 563 -70.13 -110.12 -45.14
C THR A 563 -71.12 -109.76 -44.03
N VAL A 564 -70.89 -110.26 -42.82
CA VAL A 564 -71.68 -109.97 -41.62
C VAL A 564 -70.76 -109.41 -40.55
N ILE A 565 -71.11 -108.25 -39.99
CA ILE A 565 -70.43 -107.69 -38.81
C ILE A 565 -71.23 -108.10 -37.58
N HIS A 566 -70.61 -108.83 -36.66
CA HIS A 566 -71.26 -109.31 -35.44
C HIS A 566 -71.22 -108.29 -34.31
N THR A 567 -70.10 -107.57 -34.19
CA THR A 567 -69.91 -106.56 -33.15
C THR A 567 -69.11 -105.40 -33.72
N MET A 568 -69.50 -104.18 -33.36
CA MET A 568 -68.78 -102.95 -33.67
C MET A 568 -68.64 -102.12 -32.40
N VAL A 569 -67.41 -101.77 -32.06
CA VAL A 569 -67.07 -100.98 -30.87
C VAL A 569 -66.43 -99.68 -31.30
N PHE A 570 -67.10 -98.57 -31.02
CA PHE A 570 -66.60 -97.22 -31.28
C PHE A 570 -65.88 -96.68 -30.04
N GLN A 571 -64.61 -96.34 -30.20
CA GLN A 571 -63.77 -95.69 -29.19
C GLN A 571 -63.27 -94.37 -29.78
N ASN A 572 -62.91 -93.39 -28.93
CA ASN A 572 -62.43 -92.07 -29.40
C ASN A 572 -61.25 -92.16 -30.41
N THR A 573 -60.48 -93.25 -30.39
CA THR A 573 -59.29 -93.44 -31.23
C THR A 573 -59.48 -94.44 -32.38
N ALA A 574 -60.46 -95.34 -32.31
CA ALA A 574 -60.64 -96.39 -33.30
C ALA A 574 -62.02 -97.04 -33.26
N VAL A 575 -62.39 -97.66 -34.39
CA VAL A 575 -63.54 -98.55 -34.51
C VAL A 575 -63.04 -99.97 -34.67
N THR A 576 -63.47 -100.88 -33.80
CA THR A 576 -63.13 -102.31 -33.89
C THR A 576 -64.34 -103.14 -34.27
N MET A 577 -64.20 -104.01 -35.26
CA MET A 577 -65.27 -104.80 -35.86
C MET A 577 -64.90 -106.29 -35.88
N ASN A 578 -65.83 -107.15 -35.50
CA ASN A 578 -65.71 -108.59 -35.76
C ASN A 578 -66.54 -108.96 -36.97
N VAL A 579 -65.88 -109.51 -37.98
CA VAL A 579 -66.41 -109.68 -39.33
C VAL A 579 -66.34 -111.14 -39.73
N THR A 580 -67.42 -111.64 -40.31
CA THR A 580 -67.53 -112.97 -40.89
C THR A 580 -67.91 -112.83 -42.36
N ALA A 581 -67.21 -113.50 -43.26
CA ALA A 581 -67.54 -113.47 -44.69
C ALA A 581 -67.38 -114.85 -45.35
N ASN A 582 -68.18 -115.13 -46.37
CA ASN A 582 -68.15 -116.40 -47.10
C ASN A 582 -66.91 -116.47 -48.01
N ASP A 583 -66.21 -117.61 -48.04
CA ASP A 583 -65.01 -117.86 -48.86
C ASP A 583 -65.40 -118.28 -50.28
N ASP A 584 -65.31 -117.34 -51.22
CA ASP A 584 -65.67 -117.52 -52.63
C ASP A 584 -64.58 -118.23 -53.47
N SER A 585 -63.94 -119.28 -52.92
CA SER A 585 -62.94 -120.14 -53.61
C SER A 585 -61.58 -119.50 -53.94
N ALA A 586 -61.26 -118.31 -53.39
CA ALA A 586 -59.94 -117.65 -53.55
C ALA A 586 -59.05 -117.71 -52.28
N GLY A 587 -59.56 -118.31 -51.19
CA GLY A 587 -58.85 -118.52 -49.93
C GLY A 587 -58.97 -117.33 -48.95
N PRO A 588 -58.74 -117.56 -47.65
CA PRO A 588 -59.08 -116.61 -46.59
C PRO A 588 -58.37 -115.26 -46.67
N ASN A 589 -57.12 -115.23 -47.16
CA ASN A 589 -56.34 -114.00 -47.26
C ASN A 589 -56.80 -113.06 -48.38
N ALA A 590 -57.38 -113.59 -49.47
CA ALA A 590 -57.86 -112.77 -50.59
C ALA A 590 -59.11 -111.98 -50.22
N LEU A 591 -60.00 -112.56 -49.42
CA LEU A 591 -61.23 -111.92 -48.92
C LEU A 591 -60.94 -110.84 -47.88
N VAL A 592 -60.03 -111.12 -46.94
CA VAL A 592 -59.52 -110.13 -45.98
C VAL A 592 -58.90 -108.94 -46.72
N TYR A 593 -58.09 -109.21 -47.75
CA TYR A 593 -57.50 -108.15 -48.57
C TYR A 593 -58.54 -107.30 -49.32
N LYS A 594 -59.59 -107.93 -49.89
CA LYS A 594 -60.68 -107.21 -50.58
C LYS A 594 -61.46 -106.32 -49.61
N THR A 595 -61.73 -106.81 -48.39
CA THR A 595 -62.40 -106.06 -47.33
C THR A 595 -61.55 -104.89 -46.86
N LEU A 596 -60.25 -105.11 -46.62
CA LEU A 596 -59.31 -104.05 -46.24
C LEU A 596 -59.19 -102.97 -47.31
N LYS A 597 -59.12 -103.34 -48.59
CA LYS A 597 -59.03 -102.38 -49.70
C LYS A 597 -60.23 -101.43 -49.72
N GLN A 598 -61.43 -101.93 -49.40
CA GLN A 598 -62.64 -101.10 -49.35
C GLN A 598 -62.67 -100.20 -48.11
N LEU A 599 -62.31 -100.72 -46.94
CA LEU A 599 -62.28 -99.94 -45.70
C LEU A 599 -61.27 -98.79 -45.74
N LYS A 600 -60.13 -98.95 -46.43
CA LYS A 600 -59.16 -97.86 -46.66
C LYS A 600 -59.73 -96.69 -47.46
N THR A 601 -60.84 -96.86 -48.16
CA THR A 601 -61.50 -95.78 -48.89
C THR A 601 -62.52 -95.00 -48.06
N ILE A 602 -62.75 -95.38 -46.80
CA ILE A 602 -63.64 -94.65 -45.89
C ILE A 602 -62.85 -93.48 -45.30
N LYS A 603 -63.29 -92.25 -45.60
CA LYS A 603 -62.57 -91.01 -45.28
C LYS A 603 -62.26 -90.79 -43.78
N TYR A 604 -62.97 -91.49 -42.90
CA TYR A 604 -62.83 -91.36 -41.46
C TYR A 604 -61.75 -92.27 -40.86
N PHE A 605 -61.20 -93.21 -41.64
CA PHE A 605 -60.21 -94.16 -41.18
C PHE A 605 -58.82 -93.87 -41.75
N LYS A 606 -57.78 -94.07 -40.94
CA LYS A 606 -56.38 -94.06 -41.39
C LYS A 606 -56.11 -95.21 -42.35
N GLU A 607 -55.14 -95.05 -43.25
CA GLU A 607 -54.77 -96.08 -44.25
C GLU A 607 -54.26 -97.39 -43.62
N ASN A 608 -53.75 -97.32 -42.40
CA ASN A 608 -53.28 -98.47 -41.64
C ASN A 608 -54.42 -99.05 -40.82
N ILE A 609 -55.06 -100.06 -41.39
CA ILE A 609 -56.13 -100.85 -40.76
C ILE A 609 -55.50 -102.15 -40.27
N ASP A 610 -55.63 -102.42 -38.98
CA ASP A 610 -55.10 -103.61 -38.35
C ASP A 610 -56.10 -104.76 -38.47
N VAL A 611 -55.63 -105.94 -38.87
CA VAL A 611 -56.45 -107.17 -38.91
C VAL A 611 -55.80 -108.24 -38.05
N SER A 612 -56.61 -108.90 -37.24
CA SER A 612 -56.18 -109.97 -36.34
C SER A 612 -57.24 -111.07 -36.24
N GLY A 613 -56.87 -112.22 -35.66
CA GLY A 613 -57.82 -113.29 -35.33
C GLY A 613 -58.44 -114.01 -36.53
N ILE A 614 -57.74 -114.08 -37.67
CA ILE A 614 -58.24 -114.76 -38.88
C ILE A 614 -58.39 -116.25 -38.60
N SER A 615 -59.61 -116.78 -38.72
CA SER A 615 -59.93 -118.20 -38.59
C SER A 615 -60.93 -118.63 -39.66
N VAL A 616 -60.89 -119.90 -40.05
CA VAL A 616 -61.81 -120.47 -41.03
C VAL A 616 -62.68 -121.52 -40.36
N SER A 617 -63.99 -121.40 -40.53
CA SER A 617 -64.98 -122.35 -40.06
C SER A 617 -65.82 -122.83 -41.23
N VAL A 618 -66.11 -124.13 -41.31
CA VAL A 618 -66.97 -124.69 -42.35
C VAL A 618 -68.35 -124.96 -41.76
N GLU A 619 -69.36 -124.27 -42.27
CA GLU A 619 -70.77 -124.46 -41.89
C GLU A 619 -71.58 -124.79 -43.14
N ASN A 620 -72.33 -125.89 -43.12
CA ASN A 620 -73.21 -126.31 -44.22
C ASN A 620 -72.54 -126.40 -45.60
N GLY A 621 -71.27 -126.81 -45.65
CA GLY A 621 -70.50 -126.94 -46.88
C GLY A 621 -69.96 -125.62 -47.45
N ILE A 622 -70.16 -124.48 -46.77
CA ILE A 622 -69.59 -123.18 -47.13
C ILE A 622 -68.49 -122.83 -46.12
N SER A 623 -67.28 -122.59 -46.62
CA SER A 623 -66.17 -122.05 -45.82
C SER A 623 -66.46 -120.59 -45.48
N LYS A 624 -66.40 -120.23 -44.19
CA LYS A 624 -66.53 -118.85 -43.69
C LYS A 624 -65.23 -118.42 -43.02
N VAL A 625 -64.86 -117.16 -43.23
CA VAL A 625 -63.66 -116.55 -42.64
C VAL A 625 -64.09 -115.55 -41.59
N ASN A 626 -63.66 -115.74 -40.34
CA ASN A 626 -63.89 -114.82 -39.23
C ASN A 626 -62.61 -114.05 -38.94
N PHE A 627 -62.69 -112.73 -38.76
CA PHE A 627 -61.54 -111.89 -38.46
C PHE A 627 -61.96 -110.59 -37.76
N THR A 628 -61.04 -110.01 -36.98
CA THR A 628 -61.23 -108.74 -36.29
C THR A 628 -60.49 -107.64 -37.05
N ILE A 629 -61.17 -106.52 -37.27
CA ILE A 629 -60.63 -105.33 -37.94
C ILE A 629 -60.62 -104.17 -36.96
N THR A 630 -59.49 -103.47 -36.82
CA THR A 630 -59.39 -102.22 -36.06
C THR A 630 -59.01 -101.09 -37.01
N CYS A 631 -59.93 -100.14 -37.19
CA CYS A 631 -59.77 -98.95 -37.99
C CYS A 631 -59.53 -97.74 -37.08
N LYS A 632 -58.35 -97.13 -37.10
CA LYS A 632 -58.08 -95.89 -36.35
C LYS A 632 -58.67 -94.68 -37.06
N TYR A 633 -59.19 -93.70 -36.32
CA TYR A 633 -59.67 -92.45 -36.90
C TYR A 633 -58.51 -91.65 -37.51
N VAL A 634 -58.78 -90.90 -38.59
CA VAL A 634 -57.89 -89.84 -39.07
C VAL A 634 -57.84 -88.73 -38.00
N ASP A 635 -56.65 -88.16 -37.78
CA ASP A 635 -56.47 -87.10 -36.77
C ASP A 635 -57.18 -85.80 -37.14
#